data_AF-A0A0A1WEI2-F1
#
_entry.id   AF-A0A0A1WEI2-F1
#
_cell.length_a   1.000
_cell.length_b   1.000
_cell.length_c   1.000
_cell.angle_alpha   90.00
_cell.angle_beta   90.00
_cell.angle_gamma   90.00
#
_symmetry.space_group_name_H-M   'P 1'
#
loop_
_entity.id
_entity.type
_entity.pdbx_description
1 polymer ?
#
loop_
_entity_poly.entity_id
_entity_poly.type
_entity_poly.pdbx_seq_one_letter_code
_entity_poly.pdbx_strand_id
1 'polypeptide(L)'
;MLKDNLFLYTPLVALVLLLACCHTTAGMEQAAVGELFSYKIEPLLFNWTHQVISEQFRYRASLEGYADLPTWLRYKYSHEYHAGFLYGTPTDRLADKTVHLDIVALNKQNYETRTVKLSIFVAEKLPSLNIIQMKIDNLNWVHLMDPGRVENLRNIFRKDLWPESENDLSIVFMESAVNMGGRLPLRPQQREGVVVHLGSSAQFSARIKELQEEVRPLYKLSTCTYKRTSVQKVFENAGFKLDWCAFKTVGADISPEILFHN
;
A
#
# COMPACT_ATOMS: atom_id res chain seq x y z
N MET A 1 67.82 -34.20 42.95
CA MET A 1 68.47 -34.24 41.62
C MET A 1 67.63 -33.37 40.69
N LEU A 2 68.33 -32.48 39.97
CA LEU A 2 67.85 -31.52 38.97
C LEU A 2 66.80 -32.14 38.01
N LYS A 3 65.84 -31.42 37.41
CA LYS A 3 66.02 -30.17 36.66
C LYS A 3 64.65 -29.53 36.30
N ASP A 4 64.64 -28.21 36.39
CA ASP A 4 63.85 -27.17 35.71
C ASP A 4 62.90 -27.56 34.55
N ASN A 5 61.68 -27.00 34.52
CA ASN A 5 61.39 -25.89 33.60
C ASN A 5 60.03 -25.21 33.81
N LEU A 6 60.13 -23.88 33.68
CA LEU A 6 59.17 -22.81 33.85
C LEU A 6 58.36 -22.58 32.55
N PHE A 7 57.21 -21.90 32.69
CA PHE A 7 56.59 -21.01 31.69
C PHE A 7 55.94 -21.59 30.42
N LEU A 8 54.60 -21.53 30.33
CA LEU A 8 53.82 -20.40 29.77
C LEU A 8 52.37 -20.82 29.48
N TYR A 9 51.44 -20.13 30.15
CA TYR A 9 50.02 -20.14 29.84
C TYR A 9 49.79 -19.51 28.45
N THR A 10 49.11 -20.23 27.57
CA THR A 10 48.44 -19.65 26.38
C THR A 10 47.00 -20.14 26.36
N PRO A 11 45.99 -19.27 26.43
CA PRO A 11 44.63 -19.68 26.12
C PRO A 11 44.46 -19.61 24.60
N LEU A 12 44.15 -20.76 24.01
CA LEU A 12 43.80 -20.91 22.61
C LEU A 12 42.45 -20.18 22.38
N VAL A 13 42.50 -18.93 21.91
CA VAL A 13 41.30 -18.19 21.49
C VAL A 13 40.83 -18.81 20.18
N ALA A 14 39.87 -19.74 20.27
CA ALA A 14 39.14 -20.25 19.12
C ALA A 14 38.17 -19.17 18.62
N LEU A 15 38.58 -18.44 17.58
CA LEU A 15 37.73 -17.51 16.86
C LEU A 15 36.75 -18.32 16.01
N VAL A 16 35.56 -18.59 16.56
CA VAL A 16 34.44 -19.18 15.81
C VAL A 16 33.85 -18.09 14.93
N LEU A 17 34.31 -18.02 13.68
CA LEU A 17 33.64 -17.28 12.60
C LEU A 17 32.36 -18.04 12.24
N LEU A 18 31.27 -17.71 12.94
CA LEU A 18 29.90 -18.02 12.51
C LEU A 18 29.62 -17.23 11.23
N LEU A 19 29.92 -17.85 10.09
CA LEU A 19 29.32 -17.49 8.81
C LEU A 19 27.81 -17.73 8.94
N ALA A 20 27.09 -16.68 9.34
CA ALA A 20 25.65 -16.61 9.15
C ALA A 20 25.41 -16.55 7.65
N CYS A 21 25.18 -17.71 7.03
CA CYS A 21 24.52 -17.79 5.74
C CYS A 21 23.15 -17.14 5.90
N CYS A 22 23.06 -15.86 5.56
CA CYS A 22 21.80 -15.16 5.41
C CYS A 22 21.16 -15.70 4.13
N HIS A 23 20.55 -16.88 4.24
CA HIS A 23 19.57 -17.30 3.26
C HIS A 23 18.38 -16.37 3.44
N THR A 24 18.13 -15.51 2.46
CA THR A 24 16.86 -14.82 2.29
C THR A 24 15.80 -15.87 2.02
N THR A 25 15.30 -16.51 3.08
CA THR A 25 14.02 -17.21 3.01
C THR A 25 12.99 -16.15 2.66
N ALA A 26 12.29 -16.33 1.54
CA ALA A 26 11.15 -15.51 1.20
C ALA A 26 10.19 -15.53 2.40
N GLY A 27 10.12 -14.41 3.11
CA GLY A 27 9.33 -14.28 4.32
C GLY A 27 7.86 -14.52 4.01
N MET A 28 7.14 -15.09 4.97
CA MET A 28 5.69 -15.08 4.91
C MET A 28 5.24 -13.63 5.11
N GLU A 29 4.61 -13.06 4.10
CA GLU A 29 4.01 -11.74 4.18
C GLU A 29 2.65 -11.83 4.86
N GLN A 30 2.21 -10.74 5.47
CA GLN A 30 0.93 -10.65 6.16
C GLN A 30 0.03 -9.61 5.51
N ALA A 31 -1.21 -10.01 5.22
CA ALA A 31 -2.31 -9.14 4.83
C ALA A 31 -3.43 -9.24 5.88
N ALA A 32 -4.36 -8.30 5.86
CA ALA A 32 -5.54 -8.35 6.73
C ALA A 32 -6.81 -8.17 5.89
N VAL A 33 -7.87 -8.89 6.25
CA VAL A 33 -9.19 -8.75 5.60
C VAL A 33 -9.61 -7.28 5.61
N GLY A 34 -10.01 -6.78 4.44
CA GLY A 34 -10.50 -5.41 4.31
C GLY A 34 -9.44 -4.31 4.41
N GLU A 35 -8.15 -4.64 4.54
CA GLU A 35 -7.05 -3.68 4.46
C GLU A 35 -6.29 -3.80 3.14
N LEU A 36 -5.83 -2.66 2.61
CA LEU A 36 -4.99 -2.63 1.42
C LEU A 36 -3.64 -3.28 1.73
N PHE A 37 -3.40 -4.42 1.11
CA PHE A 37 -2.09 -5.06 1.04
C PHE A 37 -1.27 -4.47 -0.10
N SER A 38 0.04 -4.41 0.10
CA SER A 38 0.98 -4.09 -0.97
C SER A 38 2.33 -4.75 -0.77
N TYR A 39 2.92 -5.20 -1.88
CA TYR A 39 4.21 -5.84 -1.92
C TYR A 39 5.03 -5.35 -3.11
N LYS A 40 6.26 -4.91 -2.85
CA LYS A 40 7.18 -4.40 -3.85
C LYS A 40 8.09 -5.51 -4.35
N ILE A 41 8.13 -5.71 -5.67
CA ILE A 41 8.95 -6.70 -6.36
C ILE A 41 10.16 -6.01 -7.00
N GLU A 42 11.34 -6.37 -6.53
CA GLU A 42 12.62 -5.79 -6.96
C GLU A 42 13.62 -6.86 -7.42
N PRO A 43 14.66 -6.50 -8.19
CA PRO A 43 15.65 -7.47 -8.68
C PRO A 43 16.37 -8.22 -7.54
N LEU A 44 16.52 -7.56 -6.39
CA LEU A 44 17.16 -8.13 -5.20
C LEU A 44 16.43 -9.38 -4.69
N LEU A 45 15.10 -9.44 -4.85
CA LEU A 45 14.30 -10.63 -4.50
C LEU A 45 14.79 -11.88 -5.25
N PHE A 46 15.38 -11.69 -6.42
CA PHE A 46 15.88 -12.75 -7.30
C PHE A 46 17.41 -12.89 -7.25
N ASN A 47 18.10 -12.32 -6.26
CA ASN A 47 19.57 -12.26 -6.19
C ASN A 47 20.23 -11.60 -7.42
N TRP A 48 19.55 -10.63 -8.03
CA TRP A 48 20.13 -9.76 -9.05
C TRP A 48 20.52 -8.41 -8.45
N THR A 49 21.59 -7.83 -8.96
CA THR A 49 21.97 -6.47 -8.60
C THR A 49 21.08 -5.47 -9.33
N HIS A 50 20.71 -4.40 -8.63
CA HIS A 50 19.99 -3.31 -9.26
C HIS A 50 20.92 -2.60 -10.24
N GLN A 51 20.65 -2.72 -11.53
CA GLN A 51 21.31 -1.96 -12.57
C GLN A 51 20.40 -0.80 -12.97
N VAL A 52 20.97 0.37 -13.24
CA VAL A 52 20.23 1.61 -13.59
C VAL A 52 19.61 1.55 -15.01
N ILE A 53 19.54 0.35 -15.60
CA ILE A 53 19.01 0.16 -16.94
C ILE A 53 17.49 0.05 -16.82
N SER A 54 16.81 1.08 -17.30
CA SER A 54 15.36 1.14 -17.31
C SER A 54 14.76 -0.12 -17.95
N GLU A 55 13.77 -0.70 -17.28
CA GLU A 55 12.98 -1.85 -17.75
C GLU A 55 13.76 -3.13 -18.08
N GLN A 56 14.96 -3.30 -17.51
CA GLN A 56 15.74 -4.52 -17.68
C GLN A 56 15.00 -5.78 -17.21
N PHE A 57 14.23 -5.67 -16.13
CA PHE A 57 13.52 -6.80 -15.54
C PHE A 57 12.03 -6.75 -15.85
N ARG A 58 11.46 -7.91 -16.17
CA ARG A 58 10.02 -8.09 -16.30
C ARG A 58 9.56 -9.11 -15.26
N TYR A 59 8.57 -8.73 -14.47
CA TYR A 59 7.98 -9.62 -13.48
C TYR A 59 6.62 -10.10 -13.95
N ARG A 60 6.30 -11.37 -13.68
CA ARG A 60 4.97 -11.93 -13.78
C ARG A 60 4.66 -12.69 -12.51
N ALA A 61 3.53 -12.37 -11.91
CA ALA A 61 3.04 -13.05 -10.72
C ALA A 61 1.73 -13.76 -11.07
N SER A 62 1.54 -14.95 -10.52
CA SER A 62 0.31 -15.71 -10.65
C SER A 62 0.05 -16.49 -9.36
N LEU A 63 -1.20 -16.91 -9.15
CA LEU A 63 -1.53 -17.86 -8.10
C LEU A 63 -0.80 -19.18 -8.35
N GLU A 64 -0.30 -19.82 -7.30
CA GLU A 64 0.45 -21.08 -7.41
C GLU A 64 -0.37 -22.14 -8.18
N GLY A 65 0.20 -22.65 -9.28
CA GLY A 65 -0.46 -23.62 -10.16
C GLY A 65 -1.45 -23.03 -11.18
N TYR A 66 -1.59 -21.70 -11.27
CA TYR A 66 -2.47 -21.00 -12.21
C TYR A 66 -1.71 -19.96 -13.02
N ALA A 67 -2.30 -19.51 -14.14
CA ALA A 67 -1.72 -18.47 -15.01
C ALA A 67 -2.07 -17.05 -14.57
N ASP A 68 -3.12 -16.90 -13.76
CA ASP A 68 -3.69 -15.60 -13.37
C ASP A 68 -3.42 -15.28 -11.90
N LEU A 69 -3.48 -13.99 -11.56
CA LEU A 69 -3.49 -13.53 -10.17
C LEU A 69 -4.85 -13.85 -9.51
N PRO A 70 -4.89 -14.03 -8.18
CA PRO A 70 -6.16 -14.11 -7.47
C PRO A 70 -6.93 -12.79 -7.63
N THR A 71 -8.26 -12.86 -7.67
CA THR A 71 -9.13 -11.74 -8.07
C THR A 71 -8.98 -10.47 -7.24
N TRP A 72 -8.50 -10.60 -6.00
CA TRP A 72 -8.31 -9.49 -5.07
C TRP A 72 -6.97 -8.76 -5.26
N LEU A 73 -6.02 -9.35 -6.01
CA LEU A 73 -4.72 -8.75 -6.29
C LEU A 73 -4.63 -8.17 -7.71
N ARG A 74 -3.86 -7.10 -7.82
CA ARG A 74 -3.46 -6.47 -9.07
C ARG A 74 -1.95 -6.33 -9.12
N TYR A 75 -1.41 -6.31 -10.33
CA TYR A 75 -0.01 -6.05 -10.59
C TYR A 75 0.14 -4.77 -11.41
N LYS A 76 1.10 -3.91 -11.02
CA LYS A 76 1.51 -2.76 -11.82
C LYS A 76 3.03 -2.58 -11.76
N TYR A 77 3.64 -2.32 -12.90
CA TYR A 77 5.05 -1.95 -12.96
C TYR A 77 5.19 -0.43 -12.85
N SER A 78 6.14 0.05 -12.05
CA SER A 78 6.49 1.46 -11.99
C SER A 78 7.81 1.71 -12.69
N HIS A 79 7.76 2.51 -13.76
CA HIS A 79 8.96 2.96 -14.46
C HIS A 79 9.81 3.90 -13.59
N GLU A 80 9.18 4.65 -12.67
CA GLU A 80 9.87 5.59 -11.77
C GLU A 80 10.68 4.88 -10.68
N TYR A 81 10.17 3.75 -10.17
CA TYR A 81 10.84 2.97 -9.13
C TYR A 81 11.57 1.72 -9.67
N HIS A 82 11.54 1.50 -10.99
CA HIS A 82 12.07 0.29 -11.65
C HIS A 82 11.67 -1.03 -10.95
N ALA A 83 10.43 -1.08 -10.44
CA ALA A 83 9.93 -2.14 -9.58
C ALA A 83 8.51 -2.53 -9.97
N GLY A 84 8.20 -3.81 -9.78
CA GLY A 84 6.84 -4.32 -9.83
C GLY A 84 6.15 -4.12 -8.48
N PHE A 85 4.83 -4.02 -8.48
CA PHE A 85 4.05 -3.94 -7.26
C PHE A 85 2.82 -4.82 -7.37
N LEU A 86 2.61 -5.63 -6.34
CA LEU A 86 1.36 -6.30 -6.07
C LEU A 86 0.59 -5.48 -5.06
N TYR A 87 -0.70 -5.28 -5.29
CA TYR A 87 -1.56 -4.57 -4.34
C TYR A 87 -3.00 -5.02 -4.48
N GLY A 88 -3.77 -4.88 -3.41
CA GLY A 88 -5.17 -5.29 -3.38
C GLY A 88 -5.68 -5.48 -1.96
N THR A 89 -6.99 -5.67 -1.84
CA THR A 89 -7.66 -5.82 -0.54
C THR A 89 -8.28 -7.21 -0.46
N PRO A 90 -7.81 -8.11 0.42
CA PRO A 90 -8.35 -9.44 0.53
C PRO A 90 -9.75 -9.41 1.16
N THR A 91 -10.61 -10.32 0.70
CA THR A 91 -11.98 -10.49 1.20
C THR A 91 -12.02 -11.39 2.43
N ASP A 92 -13.10 -11.28 3.21
CA ASP A 92 -13.45 -12.16 4.35
C ASP A 92 -13.33 -13.68 4.04
N ARG A 93 -13.63 -14.10 2.81
CA ARG A 93 -13.49 -15.49 2.36
C ARG A 93 -12.07 -16.06 2.48
N LEU A 94 -11.07 -15.18 2.57
CA LEU A 94 -9.66 -15.51 2.69
C LEU A 94 -9.15 -15.46 4.13
N ALA A 95 -9.99 -15.10 5.13
CA ALA A 95 -9.59 -15.07 6.53
C ALA A 95 -8.93 -16.39 6.97
N ASP A 96 -7.82 -16.26 7.69
CA ASP A 96 -6.97 -17.33 8.23
C ASP A 96 -6.43 -18.32 7.19
N LYS A 97 -6.35 -17.89 5.92
CA LYS A 97 -5.78 -18.68 4.83
C LYS A 97 -4.47 -18.08 4.35
N THR A 98 -3.60 -18.96 3.87
CA THR A 98 -2.38 -18.58 3.17
C THR A 98 -2.60 -18.66 1.67
N VAL A 99 -2.28 -17.59 0.96
CA VAL A 99 -2.28 -17.51 -0.50
C VAL A 99 -0.84 -17.60 -0.99
N HIS A 100 -0.56 -18.57 -1.86
CA HIS A 100 0.76 -18.76 -2.45
C HIS A 100 0.79 -18.23 -3.88
N LEU A 101 1.79 -17.41 -4.20
CA LEU A 101 2.02 -16.85 -5.52
C LEU A 101 3.37 -17.31 -6.06
N ASP A 102 3.39 -17.64 -7.35
CA ASP A 102 4.63 -17.82 -8.10
C ASP A 102 4.98 -16.50 -8.80
N ILE A 103 6.17 -15.98 -8.53
CA ILE A 103 6.69 -14.78 -9.19
C ILE A 103 7.87 -15.18 -10.06
N VAL A 104 7.68 -15.05 -11.38
CA VAL A 104 8.70 -15.28 -12.39
C VAL A 104 9.26 -13.94 -12.85
N ALA A 105 10.57 -13.77 -12.74
CA ALA A 105 11.30 -12.62 -13.24
C ALA A 105 12.13 -13.00 -14.46
N LEU A 106 12.07 -12.18 -15.50
CA LEU A 106 12.86 -12.28 -16.72
C LEU A 106 13.82 -11.10 -16.80
N ASN A 107 15.12 -11.37 -16.92
CA ASN A 107 16.12 -10.39 -17.29
C ASN A 107 16.13 -10.26 -18.82
N LYS A 108 15.70 -9.11 -19.35
CA LYS A 108 15.57 -8.88 -20.80
C LYS A 108 16.91 -8.81 -21.54
N GLN A 109 18.04 -8.66 -20.85
CA GLN A 109 19.35 -8.57 -21.50
C GLN A 109 19.90 -9.92 -21.93
N ASN A 110 19.78 -10.92 -21.06
CA ASN A 110 20.36 -12.25 -21.26
C ASN A 110 19.30 -13.37 -21.29
N TYR A 111 18.02 -13.01 -21.19
CA TYR A 111 16.88 -13.92 -21.11
C TYR A 111 16.92 -14.90 -19.93
N GLU A 112 17.75 -14.64 -18.91
CA GLU A 112 17.76 -15.43 -17.69
C GLU A 112 16.43 -15.25 -16.95
N THR A 113 15.83 -16.35 -16.53
CA THR A 113 14.61 -16.36 -15.73
C THR A 113 14.89 -16.89 -14.33
N ARG A 114 14.35 -16.23 -13.31
CA ARG A 114 14.39 -16.69 -11.92
C ARG A 114 12.98 -16.67 -11.35
N THR A 115 12.73 -17.55 -10.39
CA THR A 115 11.41 -17.71 -9.78
C THR A 115 11.54 -17.63 -8.26
N VAL A 116 10.56 -16.99 -7.64
CA VAL A 116 10.41 -16.90 -6.18
C VAL A 116 8.97 -17.21 -5.82
N LYS A 117 8.78 -17.94 -4.72
CA LYS A 117 7.46 -18.17 -4.13
C LYS A 117 7.19 -17.12 -3.06
N LEU A 118 6.03 -16.47 -3.14
CA LEU A 118 5.55 -15.52 -2.15
C LEU A 118 4.36 -16.13 -1.43
N SER A 119 4.44 -16.22 -0.10
CA SER A 119 3.33 -16.70 0.74
C SER A 119 2.74 -15.53 1.50
N ILE A 120 1.42 -15.34 1.39
CA ILE A 120 0.68 -14.25 2.03
C ILE A 120 -0.33 -14.87 3.00
N PHE A 121 -0.13 -14.70 4.31
CA PHE A 121 -1.12 -15.06 5.30
C PHE A 121 -2.13 -13.93 5.46
N VAL A 122 -3.43 -14.23 5.33
CA VAL A 122 -4.51 -13.26 5.46
C VAL A 122 -5.11 -13.36 6.86
N ALA A 123 -4.77 -12.43 7.73
CA ALA A 123 -5.31 -12.34 9.08
C ALA A 123 -6.79 -11.92 9.06
N GLU A 124 -7.59 -12.56 9.91
CA GLU A 124 -8.94 -12.09 10.20
C GLU A 124 -8.90 -10.68 10.82
N LYS A 125 -9.83 -9.83 10.38
CA LYS A 125 -10.05 -8.48 10.91
C LYS A 125 -11.53 -8.16 10.85
N LEU A 126 -12.05 -7.47 11.87
CA LEU A 126 -13.39 -6.91 11.84
C LEU A 126 -13.52 -5.88 10.71
N PRO A 127 -14.64 -5.89 9.95
CA PRO A 127 -14.83 -4.97 8.85
C PRO A 127 -14.94 -3.53 9.35
N SER A 128 -14.40 -2.58 8.59
CA SER A 128 -14.63 -1.16 8.82
C SER A 128 -16.08 -0.80 8.50
N LEU A 129 -16.81 -0.30 9.50
CA LEU A 129 -18.22 0.07 9.37
C LEU A 129 -18.42 1.43 8.69
N ASN A 130 -17.43 2.31 8.83
CA ASN A 130 -17.44 3.67 8.34
C ASN A 130 -16.25 3.90 7.42
N ILE A 131 -16.51 4.47 6.25
CA ILE A 131 -15.55 4.65 5.16
C ILE A 131 -15.58 6.10 4.69
N ILE A 132 -14.39 6.69 4.54
CA ILE A 132 -14.17 7.96 3.87
C ILE A 132 -13.59 7.67 2.49
N GLN A 133 -14.29 8.07 1.45
CA GLN A 133 -13.85 8.02 0.07
C GLN A 133 -13.32 9.38 -0.35
N MET A 134 -12.18 9.42 -1.01
CA MET A 134 -11.59 10.66 -1.51
C MET A 134 -10.70 10.41 -2.73
N LYS A 135 -10.39 11.47 -3.47
CA LYS A 135 -9.45 11.45 -4.59
C LYS A 135 -8.38 12.51 -4.40
N ILE A 136 -7.12 12.11 -4.56
CA ILE A 136 -5.94 12.97 -4.51
C ILE A 136 -5.45 13.18 -5.95
N ASP A 137 -5.40 14.43 -6.42
CA ASP A 137 -5.11 14.77 -7.81
C ASP A 137 -3.61 14.85 -8.13
N ASN A 138 -2.79 15.22 -7.16
CA ASN A 138 -1.38 15.56 -7.40
C ASN A 138 -0.41 14.37 -7.26
N LEU A 139 -0.92 13.15 -7.09
CA LEU A 139 -0.14 11.93 -6.90
C LEU A 139 -0.63 10.81 -7.83
N ASN A 140 0.29 9.95 -8.26
CA ASN A 140 -0.08 8.65 -8.83
C ASN A 140 -0.24 7.63 -7.69
N TRP A 141 -0.90 6.51 -7.97
CA TRP A 141 -1.08 5.44 -6.98
C TRP A 141 0.26 5.02 -6.31
N VAL A 142 1.33 4.80 -7.10
CA VAL A 142 2.66 4.36 -6.60
C VAL A 142 3.32 5.39 -5.68
N HIS A 143 2.99 6.67 -5.86
CA HIS A 143 3.50 7.76 -5.04
C HIS A 143 2.87 7.78 -3.66
N LEU A 144 1.63 7.32 -3.54
CA LEU A 144 0.92 7.27 -2.26
C LEU A 144 1.26 6.00 -1.47
N MET A 145 1.74 4.94 -2.14
CA MET A 145 2.23 3.71 -1.51
C MET A 145 3.52 3.88 -0.70
N ASP A 146 4.18 5.05 -0.78
CA ASP A 146 5.32 5.37 0.07
C ASP A 146 4.89 5.35 1.55
N PRO A 147 5.56 4.59 2.44
CA PRO A 147 5.16 4.46 3.84
C PRO A 147 5.03 5.79 4.58
N GLY A 148 5.92 6.75 4.28
CA GLY A 148 5.88 8.08 4.90
C GLY A 148 4.64 8.87 4.48
N ARG A 149 4.23 8.77 3.20
CA ARG A 149 3.00 9.41 2.71
C ARG A 149 1.73 8.75 3.21
N VAL A 150 1.69 7.42 3.28
CA VAL A 150 0.58 6.69 3.91
C VAL A 150 0.39 7.17 5.35
N GLU A 151 1.48 7.26 6.10
CA GLU A 151 1.42 7.66 7.51
C GLU A 151 1.05 9.15 7.66
N ASN A 152 1.55 10.03 6.80
CA ASN A 152 1.13 11.44 6.78
C ASN A 152 -0.37 11.57 6.50
N LEU A 153 -0.90 10.80 5.55
CA LEU A 153 -2.34 10.78 5.25
C LEU A 153 -3.14 10.28 6.45
N ARG A 154 -2.75 9.16 7.06
CA ARG A 154 -3.41 8.62 8.28
C ARG A 154 -3.39 9.64 9.42
N ASN A 155 -2.28 10.34 9.61
CA ASN A 155 -2.14 11.32 10.68
C ASN A 155 -3.09 12.52 10.55
N ILE A 156 -3.44 12.94 9.34
CA ILE A 156 -4.46 13.98 9.14
C ILE A 156 -5.80 13.54 9.76
N PHE A 157 -6.16 12.27 9.60
CA PHE A 157 -7.40 11.76 10.18
C PHE A 157 -7.24 11.50 11.68
N ARG A 158 -6.24 10.72 12.08
CA ARG A 158 -6.07 10.33 13.49
C ARG A 158 -5.85 11.50 14.45
N LYS A 159 -5.21 12.58 14.00
CA LYS A 159 -4.83 13.69 14.90
C LYS A 159 -5.75 14.90 14.78
N ASP A 160 -6.59 14.97 13.74
CA ASP A 160 -7.33 16.18 13.43
C ASP A 160 -8.78 15.89 13.02
N LEU A 161 -8.99 15.17 11.91
CA LEU A 161 -10.33 15.03 11.35
C LEU A 161 -11.17 13.96 12.03
N TRP A 162 -10.59 12.81 12.36
CA TRP A 162 -11.29 11.64 12.91
C TRP A 162 -10.49 10.96 14.03
N PRO A 163 -10.25 11.62 15.16
CA PRO A 163 -9.43 11.07 16.25
C PRO A 163 -9.96 9.77 16.84
N GLU A 164 -11.28 9.56 16.80
CA GLU A 164 -11.94 8.35 17.28
C GLU A 164 -11.48 7.09 16.51
N SER A 165 -10.96 7.25 15.30
CA SER A 165 -10.43 6.17 14.45
C SER A 165 -8.96 5.78 14.73
N GLU A 166 -8.30 6.40 15.71
CA GLU A 166 -6.85 6.27 15.94
C GLU A 166 -6.36 4.81 15.93
N ASN A 167 -7.08 3.94 16.63
CA ASN A 167 -6.69 2.56 16.90
C ASN A 167 -6.85 1.60 15.72
N ASP A 168 -7.73 1.88 14.76
CA ASP A 168 -8.13 0.92 13.73
C ASP A 168 -8.23 1.51 12.31
N LEU A 169 -7.93 2.80 12.14
CA LEU A 169 -7.90 3.48 10.85
C LEU A 169 -6.92 2.78 9.90
N SER A 170 -7.45 2.34 8.76
CA SER A 170 -6.70 1.65 7.72
C SER A 170 -7.09 2.16 6.33
N ILE A 171 -6.18 2.04 5.36
CA ILE A 171 -6.56 2.20 3.95
C ILE A 171 -7.21 0.89 3.54
N VAL A 172 -8.47 0.93 3.12
CA VAL A 172 -9.25 -0.26 2.74
C VAL A 172 -9.30 -0.46 1.23
N PHE A 173 -9.00 0.59 0.46
CA PHE A 173 -8.95 0.54 -0.99
C PHE A 173 -8.08 1.67 -1.54
N MET A 174 -7.37 1.39 -2.63
CA MET A 174 -6.62 2.38 -3.40
C MET A 174 -6.53 1.96 -4.86
N GLU A 175 -6.77 2.90 -5.77
CA GLU A 175 -6.65 2.67 -7.21
C GLU A 175 -6.35 3.97 -7.97
N SER A 176 -5.71 3.89 -9.13
CA SER A 176 -5.55 5.04 -10.04
C SER A 176 -6.91 5.60 -10.42
N ALA A 177 -7.04 6.93 -10.42
CA ALA A 177 -8.30 7.57 -10.79
C ALA A 177 -8.72 7.22 -12.23
N VAL A 178 -7.77 6.93 -13.12
CA VAL A 178 -8.06 6.50 -14.50
C VAL A 178 -8.77 5.14 -14.53
N ASN A 179 -8.35 4.21 -13.69
CA ASN A 179 -8.99 2.89 -13.57
C ASN A 179 -10.40 2.98 -12.95
N MET A 180 -10.67 4.07 -12.23
CA MET A 180 -11.98 4.39 -11.66
C MET A 180 -12.87 5.25 -12.60
N GLY A 181 -12.54 5.29 -13.90
CA GLY A 181 -13.30 6.04 -14.92
C GLY A 181 -12.89 7.49 -15.12
N GLY A 182 -11.81 7.93 -14.45
CA GLY A 182 -11.20 9.23 -14.66
C GLY A 182 -10.55 9.36 -16.03
N ARG A 183 -10.44 10.59 -16.54
CA ARG A 183 -9.77 10.86 -17.81
C ARG A 183 -8.25 10.78 -17.64
N LEU A 184 -7.57 10.12 -18.57
CA LEU A 184 -6.11 10.16 -18.66
C LEU A 184 -5.62 11.61 -18.87
N PRO A 185 -4.67 12.11 -18.07
CA PRO A 185 -4.15 13.46 -18.23
C PRO A 185 -3.57 13.70 -19.62
N LEU A 186 -3.84 14.87 -20.19
CA LEU A 186 -3.36 15.24 -21.53
C LEU A 186 -1.85 15.46 -21.57
N ARG A 187 -1.26 15.91 -20.45
CA ARG A 187 0.17 16.19 -20.35
C ARG A 187 0.85 15.09 -19.55
N PRO A 188 1.96 14.51 -20.05
CA PRO A 188 2.69 13.46 -19.32
C PRO A 188 3.20 13.87 -17.94
N GLN A 189 3.39 15.18 -17.69
CA GLN A 189 3.82 15.69 -16.39
C GLN A 189 2.69 15.75 -15.36
N GLN A 190 1.44 15.71 -15.80
CA GLN A 190 0.28 15.68 -14.90
C GLN A 190 0.13 14.27 -14.33
N ARG A 191 -0.26 14.20 -13.06
CA ARG A 191 -0.52 12.93 -12.39
C ARG A 191 -1.93 12.45 -12.71
N GLU A 192 -2.10 11.14 -12.75
CA GLU A 192 -3.38 10.47 -13.00
C GLU A 192 -4.38 10.75 -11.87
N GLY A 193 -3.88 10.98 -10.67
CA GLY A 193 -4.67 10.99 -9.45
C GLY A 193 -4.85 9.59 -8.88
N VAL A 194 -5.23 9.52 -7.60
CA VAL A 194 -5.46 8.27 -6.88
C VAL A 194 -6.75 8.39 -6.07
N VAL A 195 -7.61 7.39 -6.18
CA VAL A 195 -8.80 7.22 -5.34
C VAL A 195 -8.40 6.39 -4.13
N VAL A 196 -8.75 6.84 -2.94
CA VAL A 196 -8.36 6.24 -1.67
C VAL A 196 -9.58 6.15 -0.77
N HIS A 197 -9.79 4.97 -0.19
CA HIS A 197 -10.79 4.79 0.85
C HIS A 197 -10.11 4.49 2.18
N LEU A 198 -10.46 5.25 3.20
CA LEU A 198 -10.05 5.03 4.59
C LEU A 198 -11.22 4.44 5.38
N GLY A 199 -10.96 3.39 6.15
CA GLY A 199 -11.97 2.70 6.93
C GLY A 199 -11.62 2.60 8.41
N SER A 200 -12.64 2.72 9.25
CA SER A 200 -12.61 2.48 10.70
C SER A 200 -13.97 1.99 11.19
N SER A 201 -14.00 1.32 12.34
CA SER A 201 -15.22 0.96 13.07
C SER A 201 -15.73 2.10 13.96
N ALA A 202 -14.93 3.13 14.20
CA ALA A 202 -15.30 4.30 15.00
C ALA A 202 -16.42 5.10 14.34
N GLN A 203 -17.19 5.84 15.15
CA GLN A 203 -18.20 6.73 14.59
C GLN A 203 -17.57 7.97 13.95
N PHE A 204 -18.20 8.54 12.91
CA PHE A 204 -17.71 9.79 12.33
C PHE A 204 -17.73 10.93 13.36
N SER A 205 -16.59 11.61 13.49
CA SER A 205 -16.43 12.80 14.33
C SER A 205 -17.35 13.94 13.90
N ALA A 206 -17.56 14.93 14.78
CA ALA A 206 -18.27 16.15 14.41
C ALA A 206 -17.61 16.87 13.21
N ARG A 207 -16.27 16.88 13.17
CA ARG A 207 -15.50 17.54 12.11
C ARG A 207 -15.65 16.87 10.75
N ILE A 208 -15.73 15.55 10.70
CA ILE A 208 -16.05 14.83 9.45
C ILE A 208 -17.47 15.13 9.00
N LYS A 209 -18.44 15.18 9.93
CA LYS A 209 -19.84 15.49 9.61
C LYS A 209 -20.00 16.92 9.08
N GLU A 210 -19.31 17.89 9.68
CA GLU A 210 -19.25 19.28 9.20
C GLU A 210 -18.63 19.35 7.80
N LEU A 211 -17.50 18.68 7.57
CA LEU A 211 -16.86 18.60 6.26
C LEU A 211 -17.78 17.97 5.21
N GLN A 212 -18.52 16.92 5.58
CA GLN A 212 -19.51 16.29 4.72
C GLN A 212 -20.60 17.29 4.30
N GLU A 213 -21.11 18.11 5.23
CA GLU A 213 -22.09 19.14 4.90
C GLU A 213 -21.51 20.25 4.02
N GLU A 214 -20.24 20.63 4.20
CA GLU A 214 -19.55 21.58 3.32
C GLU A 214 -19.48 21.07 1.87
N VAL A 215 -19.20 19.78 1.66
CA VAL A 215 -19.04 19.20 0.32
C VAL A 215 -20.35 18.67 -0.28
N ARG A 216 -21.39 18.46 0.52
CA ARG A 216 -22.68 17.89 0.06
C ARG A 216 -23.27 18.61 -1.17
N PRO A 217 -23.24 19.95 -1.30
CA PRO A 217 -23.73 20.63 -2.50
C PRO A 217 -22.97 20.24 -3.79
N LEU A 218 -21.74 19.76 -3.67
CA LEU A 218 -20.88 19.43 -4.81
C LEU A 218 -21.29 18.12 -5.50
N TYR A 219 -22.03 17.24 -4.82
CA TYR A 219 -22.39 15.92 -5.36
C TYR A 219 -23.27 16.00 -6.61
N LYS A 220 -24.00 17.11 -6.78
CA LYS A 220 -24.89 17.36 -7.91
C LYS A 220 -24.19 18.04 -9.09
N LEU A 221 -22.92 18.44 -8.93
CA LEU A 221 -22.19 19.15 -9.97
C LEU A 221 -21.54 18.16 -10.94
N SER A 222 -21.72 18.39 -12.23
CA SER A 222 -21.09 17.60 -13.29
C SER A 222 -19.59 17.91 -13.45
N THR A 223 -19.13 19.07 -12.97
CA THR A 223 -17.73 19.49 -13.01
C THR A 223 -17.31 20.06 -11.67
N CYS A 224 -16.16 19.61 -11.15
CA CYS A 224 -15.64 20.10 -9.88
C CYS A 224 -14.98 21.48 -10.04
N THR A 225 -15.71 22.53 -9.66
CA THR A 225 -15.22 23.92 -9.66
C THR A 225 -14.76 24.38 -8.27
N TYR A 226 -14.99 23.56 -7.25
CA TYR A 226 -14.77 23.89 -5.85
C TYR A 226 -13.33 23.65 -5.44
N LYS A 227 -12.70 24.68 -4.87
CA LYS A 227 -11.26 24.66 -4.60
C LYS A 227 -10.89 24.69 -3.12
N ARG A 228 -11.83 24.92 -2.19
CA ARG A 228 -11.49 25.17 -0.78
C ARG A 228 -12.59 24.76 0.19
N THR A 229 -12.33 23.76 1.02
CA THR A 229 -13.06 23.44 2.25
C THR A 229 -12.37 24.04 3.47
N SER A 230 -12.98 23.94 4.65
CA SER A 230 -12.37 24.35 5.93
C SER A 230 -11.04 23.64 6.22
N VAL A 231 -10.87 22.41 5.71
CA VAL A 231 -9.68 21.57 5.96
C VAL A 231 -8.66 21.59 4.81
N GLN A 232 -8.85 22.39 3.76
CA GLN A 232 -7.97 22.45 2.58
C GLN A 232 -6.49 22.55 2.96
N LYS A 233 -6.17 23.51 3.84
CA LYS A 233 -4.78 23.78 4.23
C LYS A 233 -4.14 22.62 4.96
N VAL A 234 -4.92 21.81 5.70
CA VAL A 234 -4.41 20.65 6.44
C VAL A 234 -3.83 19.63 5.45
N PHE A 235 -4.57 19.33 4.38
CA PHE A 235 -4.10 18.43 3.32
C PHE A 235 -2.97 19.03 2.49
N GLU A 236 -3.07 20.31 2.09
CA GLU A 236 -2.03 20.96 1.29
C GLU A 236 -0.69 21.04 2.04
N ASN A 237 -0.70 21.31 3.34
CA ASN A 237 0.49 21.33 4.19
C ASN A 237 1.16 19.95 4.29
N ALA A 238 0.37 18.88 4.19
CA ALA A 238 0.86 17.50 4.12
C ALA A 238 1.22 17.05 2.69
N GLY A 239 1.07 17.94 1.69
CA GLY A 239 1.42 17.67 0.29
C GLY A 239 0.31 17.00 -0.53
N PHE A 240 -0.93 16.99 -0.06
CA PHE A 240 -2.08 16.40 -0.77
C PHE A 240 -2.99 17.48 -1.34
N LYS A 241 -3.33 17.36 -2.64
CA LYS A 241 -4.35 18.16 -3.30
C LYS A 241 -5.56 17.29 -3.57
N LEU A 242 -6.63 17.53 -2.83
CA LEU A 242 -7.86 16.74 -2.93
C LEU A 242 -8.84 17.29 -3.97
N ASP A 243 -9.55 16.37 -4.60
CA ASP A 243 -10.77 16.62 -5.35
C ASP A 243 -11.97 16.48 -4.40
N TRP A 244 -12.48 17.61 -3.91
CA TRP A 244 -13.56 17.63 -2.92
C TRP A 244 -14.89 17.11 -3.45
N CYS A 245 -15.09 17.10 -4.76
CA CYS A 245 -16.30 16.55 -5.35
C CYS A 245 -16.33 15.01 -5.27
N ALA A 246 -15.16 14.39 -5.06
CA ALA A 246 -15.02 12.96 -4.81
C ALA A 246 -15.00 12.61 -3.31
N PHE A 247 -15.00 13.60 -2.41
CA PHE A 247 -15.04 13.33 -0.98
C PHE A 247 -16.43 12.86 -0.56
N LYS A 248 -16.55 11.65 -0.02
CA LYS A 248 -17.81 11.11 0.49
C LYS A 248 -17.56 10.28 1.73
N THR A 249 -18.49 10.31 2.66
CA THR A 249 -18.54 9.36 3.77
C THR A 249 -19.61 8.30 3.43
N VAL A 250 -19.34 7.05 3.75
CA VAL A 250 -20.25 5.92 3.57
C VAL A 250 -20.15 5.06 4.84
N GLY A 251 -21.24 4.71 5.48
CA GLY A 251 -21.18 3.86 6.65
C GLY A 251 -22.49 3.77 7.43
N ALA A 252 -22.46 2.97 8.49
CA ALA A 252 -23.62 2.72 9.36
C ALA A 252 -24.17 3.99 10.02
N ASP A 253 -23.33 5.01 10.21
CA ASP A 253 -23.71 6.26 10.87
C ASP A 253 -24.42 7.27 9.95
N ILE A 254 -24.63 6.92 8.69
CA ILE A 254 -25.22 7.81 7.69
C ILE A 254 -26.67 7.40 7.43
N SER A 255 -27.60 8.34 7.61
CA SER A 255 -29.01 8.13 7.26
C SER A 255 -29.13 7.71 5.78
N PRO A 256 -29.95 6.69 5.44
CA PRO A 256 -30.14 6.22 4.07
C PRO A 256 -30.53 7.33 3.07
N GLU A 257 -31.12 8.42 3.54
CA GLU A 257 -31.54 9.58 2.72
C GLU A 257 -30.38 10.23 1.95
N ILE A 258 -29.14 10.09 2.41
CA ILE A 258 -27.94 10.63 1.73
C ILE A 258 -27.52 9.75 0.53
N LEU A 259 -27.93 8.48 0.49
CA LEU A 259 -27.57 7.55 -0.59
C LEU A 259 -28.51 7.62 -1.80
N PHE A 260 -29.70 8.23 -1.65
CA PHE A 260 -30.74 8.30 -2.69
C PHE A 260 -30.81 9.63 -3.43
N HIS A 261 -29.82 10.52 -3.25
CA HIS A 261 -29.68 11.75 -4.01
C HIS A 261 -28.50 11.67 -4.98
N ASN A 262 -28.54 10.69 -5.89
CA ASN A 262 -27.83 10.72 -7.16
C ASN A 262 -28.86 10.78 -8.30
#